data_AF-A0A1I0GGV0-F1
#
_entry.id   AF-A0A1I0GGV0-F1
#
_cell.length_a   1.000
_cell.length_b   1.000
_cell.length_c   1.000
_cell.angle_alpha   90.00
_cell.angle_beta   90.00
_cell.angle_gamma   90.00
#
_symmetry.space_group_name_H-M   'P 1'
#
loop_
_entity.id
_entity.type
_entity.pdbx_description
1 polymer ?
#
loop_
_entity_poly.entity_id
_entity_poly.type
_entity_poly.pdbx_seq_one_letter_code
_entity_poly.pdbx_strand_id
1 'polypeptide(L)'
;MKRSEVRQHVIDTIGKILVDKTLIQEEEDVTLSALELDEDDFTEFFSILQRDFGIALPNQIKAGIAGMSAHSPYGQLTLQGLIDLILTEKKQSTHH
;
A
#
# COMPACT_ATOMS: atom_id res chain seq x y z
N MET A 1 -14.93 3.09 -7.93
CA MET A 1 -14.07 1.88 -8.07
C MET A 1 -14.54 0.83 -7.09
N LYS A 2 -14.48 -0.45 -7.46
CA LYS A 2 -14.76 -1.56 -6.55
C LYS A 2 -13.50 -1.91 -5.76
N ARG A 3 -13.65 -2.47 -4.55
CA ARG A 3 -12.52 -2.97 -3.75
C ARG A 3 -11.61 -3.91 -4.55
N SER A 4 -12.19 -4.75 -5.40
CA SER A 4 -11.45 -5.66 -6.29
C SER A 4 -10.52 -4.94 -7.27
N GLU A 5 -10.95 -3.80 -7.82
CA GLU A 5 -10.12 -3.00 -8.74
C GLU A 5 -8.94 -2.38 -7.98
N VAL A 6 -9.21 -1.80 -6.81
CA VAL A 6 -8.16 -1.21 -5.97
C VAL A 6 -7.15 -2.28 -5.55
N ARG A 7 -7.65 -3.44 -5.12
CA ARG A 7 -6.83 -4.59 -4.76
C ARG A 7 -5.94 -5.05 -5.90
N GLN A 8 -6.52 -5.24 -7.08
CA GLN A 8 -5.76 -5.70 -8.24
C GLN A 8 -4.67 -4.69 -8.61
N HIS A 9 -4.96 -3.39 -8.54
CA HIS A 9 -3.96 -2.35 -8.82
C HIS A 9 -2.85 -2.30 -7.79
N VAL A 10 -3.20 -2.47 -6.51
CA VAL A 10 -2.22 -2.56 -5.41
C VAL A 10 -1.29 -3.76 -5.64
N ILE A 11 -1.84 -4.93 -5.93
CA ILE A 11 -1.06 -6.15 -6.22
C ILE A 11 -0.20 -5.98 -7.47
N ASP A 12 -0.73 -5.36 -8.54
CA ASP A 12 0.02 -5.11 -9.78
C ASP A 12 1.18 -4.14 -9.55
N THR A 13 0.96 -3.10 -8.73
CA THR A 13 2.00 -2.13 -8.38
C THR A 13 3.08 -2.78 -7.52
N ILE A 14 2.69 -3.53 -6.47
CA ILE A 14 3.66 -4.26 -5.66
C ILE A 14 4.39 -5.28 -6.52
N GLY A 15 3.72 -6.01 -7.40
CA GLY A 15 4.37 -6.94 -8.32
C GLY A 15 5.28 -6.28 -9.37
N LYS A 16 5.32 -4.95 -9.48
CA LYS A 16 6.35 -4.25 -10.29
C LYS A 16 7.62 -3.98 -9.48
N ILE A 17 7.48 -3.86 -8.18
CA ILE A 17 8.53 -3.45 -7.24
C ILE A 17 9.13 -4.70 -6.57
N LEU A 18 8.25 -5.56 -6.06
CA LEU A 18 8.55 -6.87 -5.50
C LEU A 18 8.98 -7.83 -6.61
N VAL A 19 10.23 -8.28 -6.51
CA VAL A 19 10.80 -9.31 -7.39
C VAL A 19 10.09 -10.65 -7.19
N ASP A 20 9.73 -10.99 -5.95
CA ASP A 20 9.08 -12.24 -5.61
C ASP A 20 7.57 -12.09 -5.40
N LYS A 21 6.80 -12.35 -6.45
CA LYS A 21 5.33 -12.20 -6.45
C LYS A 21 4.60 -13.30 -5.69
N THR A 22 5.30 -14.36 -5.26
CA THR A 22 4.63 -15.52 -4.64
C THR A 22 3.95 -15.11 -3.33
N LEU A 23 4.61 -14.25 -2.56
CA LEU A 23 4.09 -13.70 -1.30
C LEU A 23 2.71 -13.05 -1.46
N ILE A 24 2.54 -12.18 -2.47
CA ILE A 24 1.27 -11.46 -2.69
C ILE A 24 0.24 -12.25 -3.50
N GLN A 25 0.63 -13.36 -4.13
CA GLN A 25 -0.27 -14.22 -4.91
C GLN A 25 -0.88 -15.33 -4.06
N GLU A 26 -0.13 -15.86 -3.09
CA GLU A 26 -0.59 -16.94 -2.20
C GLU A 26 -1.32 -16.40 -0.96
N GLU A 27 -0.90 -15.23 -0.45
CA GLU A 27 -1.50 -14.65 0.76
C GLU A 27 -2.34 -13.41 0.42
N GLU A 28 -3.63 -13.46 0.77
CA GLU A 28 -4.58 -12.38 0.48
C GLU A 28 -4.46 -11.15 1.41
N ASP A 29 -3.77 -11.31 2.54
CA ASP A 29 -3.66 -10.32 3.62
C ASP A 29 -2.21 -10.20 4.14
N VAL A 30 -1.26 -10.11 3.22
CA VAL A 30 0.16 -9.96 3.58
C VAL A 30 0.40 -8.62 4.26
N THR A 31 1.26 -8.59 5.26
CA THR A 31 1.70 -7.34 5.89
C THR A 31 2.70 -6.63 5.00
N LEU A 32 2.70 -5.30 5.00
CA LEU A 32 3.72 -4.54 4.26
C LEU A 32 5.13 -4.91 4.72
N SER A 33 5.34 -5.19 6.01
CA SER A 33 6.64 -5.70 6.51
C SER A 33 7.06 -7.05 5.92
N ALA A 34 6.11 -7.91 5.56
CA ALA A 34 6.40 -9.21 4.94
C ALA A 34 6.81 -9.09 3.47
N LEU A 35 6.58 -7.92 2.85
CA LEU A 35 7.03 -7.66 1.48
C LEU A 35 8.54 -7.42 1.40
N GLU A 36 9.24 -7.31 2.54
CA GLU A 36 10.69 -7.06 2.62
C GLU A 36 11.15 -5.93 1.67
N LEU A 37 10.31 -4.93 1.47
CA LEU A 37 10.60 -3.77 0.61
C LEU A 37 11.45 -2.77 1.37
N ASP A 38 12.40 -2.14 0.67
CA ASP A 38 13.18 -1.05 1.23
C ASP A 38 12.39 0.27 1.26
N GLU A 39 12.92 1.28 1.96
CA GLU A 39 12.32 2.61 2.07
C GLU A 39 12.02 3.25 0.69
N ASP A 40 12.93 3.06 -0.27
CA ASP A 40 12.81 3.61 -1.62
C ASP A 40 11.67 2.91 -2.40
N ASP A 41 11.61 1.58 -2.31
CA ASP A 41 10.54 0.76 -2.89
C ASP A 41 9.17 1.15 -2.33
N PHE A 42 9.06 1.37 -1.01
CA PHE A 42 7.84 1.86 -0.41
C PHE A 42 7.47 3.26 -0.89
N THR A 43 8.46 4.14 -1.00
CA THR A 43 8.24 5.51 -1.47
C THR A 43 7.73 5.53 -2.90
N GLU A 44 8.30 4.70 -3.77
CA GLU A 44 7.86 4.53 -5.16
C GLU A 44 6.46 3.90 -5.20
N PHE A 45 6.23 2.83 -4.45
CA PHE A 45 4.95 2.15 -4.32
C PHE A 45 3.82 3.12 -3.96
N PHE A 46 3.97 3.87 -2.88
CA PHE A 46 2.97 4.84 -2.45
C PHE A 46 2.80 5.97 -3.48
N SER A 47 3.88 6.41 -4.10
CA SER A 47 3.81 7.45 -5.13
C SER A 47 3.02 7.00 -6.37
N ILE A 48 3.20 5.75 -6.79
CA ILE A 48 2.43 5.17 -7.90
C ILE A 48 0.95 5.06 -7.50
N LEU A 49 0.65 4.49 -6.33
CA LEU A 49 -0.74 4.36 -5.86
C LEU A 49 -1.44 5.72 -5.78
N GLN A 50 -0.79 6.71 -5.19
CA GLN A 50 -1.36 8.05 -5.08
C GLN A 50 -1.62 8.69 -6.45
N ARG A 51 -0.69 8.53 -7.40
CA ARG A 51 -0.85 9.02 -8.76
C ARG A 51 -2.01 8.31 -9.47
N ASP A 52 -2.10 7.00 -9.33
CA ASP A 52 -3.05 6.18 -10.06
C ASP A 52 -4.48 6.34 -9.53
N PHE A 53 -4.62 6.31 -8.20
CA PHE A 53 -5.91 6.56 -7.56
C PHE A 53 -6.25 8.05 -7.47
N GLY A 54 -5.29 8.96 -7.65
CA GLY A 54 -5.48 10.40 -7.45
C GLY A 54 -5.78 10.75 -5.99
N ILE A 55 -5.13 10.07 -5.04
CA ILE A 55 -5.31 10.30 -3.60
C ILE A 55 -4.05 10.84 -2.94
N ALA A 56 -4.23 11.50 -1.80
CA ALA A 56 -3.14 11.93 -0.93
C ALA A 56 -3.06 11.00 0.28
N LEU A 57 -2.18 9.98 0.25
CA LEU A 57 -1.93 9.19 1.45
C LEU A 57 -1.18 10.06 2.47
N PRO A 58 -1.62 10.10 3.74
CA PRO A 58 -1.04 11.01 4.72
C PRO A 58 0.42 10.64 5.00
N ASN A 59 1.30 11.65 5.02
CA ASN A 59 2.76 11.48 5.14
C ASN A 59 3.20 10.68 6.38
N GLN A 60 2.37 10.62 7.42
CA GLN A 60 2.56 9.78 8.60
C GLN A 60 2.63 8.28 8.27
N ILE A 61 1.94 7.82 7.22
CA ILE A 61 1.99 6.42 6.75
C ILE A 61 3.28 6.21 5.98
N LYS A 62 3.65 7.15 5.11
CA LYS A 62 4.94 7.11 4.40
C LYS A 62 6.11 7.08 5.37
N ALA A 63 6.17 8.01 6.30
CA ALA A 63 7.22 8.10 7.31
C ALA A 63 7.22 6.90 8.27
N GLY A 64 6.03 6.38 8.59
CA GLY A 64 5.88 5.21 9.45
C GLY A 64 6.31 3.89 8.81
N ILE A 65 6.35 3.81 7.48
CA ILE A 65 6.76 2.62 6.73
C ILE A 65 8.20 2.76 6.24
N ALA A 66 8.60 3.94 5.76
CA ALA A 66 9.95 4.29 5.33
C ALA A 66 11.00 4.07 6.45
N GLY A 67 10.71 4.52 7.68
CA GLY A 67 11.66 4.46 8.80
C GLY A 67 11.77 3.11 9.51
N MET A 68 11.61 1.99 8.80
CA MET A 68 11.40 0.63 9.32
C MET A 68 12.14 0.34 10.65
N SER A 69 11.36 0.39 11.73
CA SER A 69 11.52 -0.50 12.87
C SER A 69 10.30 -1.41 12.84
N ALA A 70 10.46 -2.73 13.03
CA ALA A 70 9.38 -3.71 13.17
C ALA A 70 8.33 -3.41 14.27
N HIS A 71 8.51 -2.29 14.98
CA HIS A 71 7.66 -1.74 16.03
C HIS A 71 6.79 -0.55 15.58
N SER A 72 6.88 -0.12 14.32
CA SER A 72 5.99 0.92 13.81
C SER A 72 4.58 0.37 13.61
N PRO A 73 3.52 1.08 14.04
CA PRO A 73 2.14 0.63 13.87
C PRO A 73 1.74 0.41 12.40
N TYR A 74 2.53 0.94 11.45
CA TYR A 74 2.32 0.80 10.01
C TYR A 74 3.07 -0.39 9.39
N GLY A 75 4.06 -0.97 10.07
CA GLY A 75 4.66 -2.24 9.63
C GLY A 75 3.67 -3.41 9.74
N GLN A 76 2.69 -3.30 10.63
CA GLN A 76 1.60 -4.27 10.78
C GLN A 76 0.43 -4.00 9.82
N LEU A 77 0.52 -2.95 8.99
CA LEU A 77 -0.51 -2.65 8.02
C LEU A 77 -0.54 -3.78 6.98
N THR A 78 -1.69 -4.43 6.84
CA THR A 78 -1.89 -5.45 5.81
C THR A 78 -2.27 -4.81 4.48
N LEU A 79 -2.11 -5.57 3.41
CA LEU A 79 -2.60 -5.20 2.09
C LEU A 79 -4.08 -4.82 2.12
N GLN A 80 -4.92 -5.57 2.84
CA GLN A 80 -6.34 -5.23 2.98
C GLN A 80 -6.53 -3.93 3.74
N GLY A 81 -5.76 -3.69 4.81
CA GLY A 81 -5.78 -2.42 5.54
C GLY A 81 -5.39 -1.24 4.66
N LEU A 82 -4.39 -1.41 3.79
CA LEU A 82 -4.01 -0.39 2.80
C LEU A 82 -5.14 -0.15 1.78
N ILE A 83 -5.77 -1.21 1.27
CA ILE A 83 -6.89 -1.09 0.32
C ILE A 83 -8.07 -0.35 0.95
N ASP A 84 -8.41 -0.67 2.19
CA ASP A 84 -9.50 -0.03 2.93
C ASP A 84 -9.22 1.46 3.19
N LEU A 85 -7.96 1.77 3.50
CA LEU A 85 -7.50 3.16 3.62
C LEU A 85 -7.62 3.90 2.29
N ILE A 86 -7.14 3.34 1.17
CA ILE A 86 -7.26 3.94 -0.17
C ILE A 86 -8.73 4.20 -0.52
N LEU A 87 -9.62 3.25 -0.21
CA LEU A 87 -11.05 3.39 -0.41
C LEU A 87 -11.64 4.51 0.47
N THR A 88 -11.19 4.61 1.72
CA THR A 88 -11.61 5.66 2.66
C THR A 88 -11.18 7.03 2.17
N GLU A 89 -9.92 7.21 1.76
CA GLU A 89 -9.41 8.47 1.23
C GLU A 89 -10.12 8.86 -0.08
N LYS A 90 -10.32 7.92 -1.01
CA LYS A 90 -11.13 8.15 -2.22
C LYS A 90 -12.52 8.66 -1.90
N LYS A 91 -13.18 8.09 -0.89
CA LYS A 91 -14.53 8.47 -0.49
C LYS A 91 -14.57 9.88 0.09
N GLN A 92 -13.51 10.31 0.79
CA GLN A 92 -13.38 11.68 1.31
C GLN A 92 -13.07 12.69 0.20
N SER A 93 -12.20 12.36 -0.76
CA SER A 93 -11.84 13.24 -1.88
C SER A 93 -12.99 13.53 -2.87
N THR A 94 -14.10 12.78 -2.81
CA THR A 94 -15.26 13.01 -3.70
C THR A 94 -16.30 13.96 -3.08
N HIS A 95 -16.06 14.47 -1.87
CA HIS A 95 -17.00 15.31 -1.11
C HIS A 95 -16.52 16.76 -0.91
N HIS A 96 -15.60 17.23 -1.75
CA HIS A 96 -15.10 18.61 -1.70
C HIS A 96 -15.17 19.30 -3.06
#